data_AF-A0A5J4R4K6-F1
#
_entry.id   AF-A0A5J4R4K6-F1
#
_cell.length_a   1.000
_cell.length_b   1.000
_cell.length_c   1.000
_cell.angle_alpha   90.00
_cell.angle_beta   90.00
_cell.angle_gamma   90.00
#
_symmetry.space_group_name_H-M   'P 1'
#
loop_
_entity.id
_entity.type
_entity.pdbx_description
1 polymer ?
#
loop_
_entity_poly.entity_id
_entity_poly.type
_entity_poly.pdbx_seq_one_letter_code
_entity_poly.pdbx_strand_id
1 'polypeptide(L)'
;MNFKKKKSNCLPNLYWIVFLFLWIVSTPINAQDATIADTVYSIDSLLSDWDVKAYTTFRSNCDNVPNENPVYSDSMYINRMSLMPTIMEMPYNEIVRRYIDVYTGRMRNQISFMLGISNFYVPIFEDALDACNLPIELKYLPVIESALNPSAVSRRGASGLWQFMIKTGKRYGLESNSLVDERRDPIKSTWAAVRYLKDLYNIYHDWNLVIAAYNCGPGNVNKAIRRSGGQTDYWSIYPYLPRETRGYVPAFIAVNYVMHYYNDHNICPVEVTIPTDNDTLHINQQLHFEQIMDICDISLEQIRILNPQYKKDIIPGGKTYTLRLPYEKVSVFIDKQDSIYTHRVNELFSNRAVVIASTTRATKGGNSANSVNGVIYHKIKTGESLSVIARKYQVSVSDLKKWNNLSSSNINAGKQLKILN
;
A
#
# COMPACT_ATOMS: atom_id res chain seq x y z
N MET A 1 29.08 2.02 -52.19
CA MET A 1 27.88 2.15 -51.33
C MET A 1 27.85 0.95 -50.38
N ASN A 2 28.04 1.21 -49.08
CA ASN A 2 27.98 0.25 -47.97
C ASN A 2 26.53 -0.29 -47.80
N PHE A 3 26.21 -1.44 -47.20
CA PHE A 3 26.83 -2.15 -46.07
C PHE A 3 26.66 -3.67 -46.20
N LYS A 4 27.72 -4.39 -45.80
CA LYS A 4 27.84 -5.85 -45.71
C LYS A 4 26.99 -6.45 -44.58
N LYS A 5 26.33 -7.56 -44.88
CA LYS A 5 25.93 -8.61 -43.91
C LYS A 5 27.19 -9.23 -43.28
N LYS A 6 27.19 -9.41 -41.95
CA LYS A 6 28.07 -10.36 -41.25
C LYS A 6 27.29 -11.12 -40.17
N LYS A 7 27.54 -12.42 -40.16
CA LYS A 7 26.98 -13.51 -39.35
C LYS A 7 27.45 -13.47 -37.89
N SER A 8 26.70 -14.11 -37.00
CA SER A 8 27.26 -15.06 -36.02
C SER A 8 26.22 -16.12 -35.64
N ASN A 9 26.59 -17.39 -35.85
CA ASN A 9 25.86 -18.61 -35.55
C ASN A 9 25.94 -18.99 -34.06
N CYS A 10 24.93 -19.71 -33.56
CA CYS A 10 25.01 -21.08 -32.97
C CYS A 10 23.96 -21.30 -31.86
N LEU A 11 23.06 -22.25 -32.10
CA LEU A 11 22.30 -23.06 -31.13
C LEU A 11 23.14 -24.34 -30.80
N PRO A 12 22.71 -25.29 -29.94
CA PRO A 12 22.06 -25.24 -28.62
C PRO A 12 22.73 -26.20 -27.58
N ASN A 13 22.37 -26.10 -26.29
CA ASN A 13 22.30 -27.20 -25.27
C ASN A 13 21.94 -26.58 -23.90
N LEU A 14 20.73 -26.73 -23.37
CA LEU A 14 20.23 -27.83 -22.53
C LEU A 14 21.10 -28.06 -21.27
N TYR A 15 20.65 -27.54 -20.12
CA TYR A 15 20.37 -28.31 -18.88
C TYR A 15 19.61 -27.40 -17.90
N TRP A 16 18.44 -27.89 -17.48
CA TRP A 16 17.67 -27.42 -16.34
C TRP A 16 18.45 -27.60 -15.04
N ILE A 17 18.19 -26.76 -14.02
CA ILE A 17 18.05 -27.18 -12.61
C ILE A 17 17.23 -26.11 -11.85
N VAL A 18 16.12 -26.61 -11.32
CA VAL A 18 15.24 -26.09 -10.25
C VAL A 18 16.04 -25.98 -8.95
N PHE A 19 15.80 -24.98 -8.08
CA PHE A 19 15.73 -25.21 -6.63
C PHE A 19 14.93 -24.10 -5.92
N LEU A 20 13.70 -24.45 -5.55
CA LEU A 20 13.07 -24.11 -4.27
C LEU A 20 13.97 -24.63 -3.14
N PHE A 21 14.04 -23.98 -1.98
CA PHE A 21 13.64 -24.56 -0.69
C PHE A 21 14.11 -23.69 0.49
N LEU A 22 13.17 -23.38 1.38
CA LEU A 22 13.36 -23.65 2.80
C LEU A 22 12.20 -24.55 3.24
N TRP A 23 12.59 -25.63 3.90
CA TRP A 23 11.82 -26.80 4.28
C TRP A 23 11.14 -26.53 5.62
N ILE A 24 9.82 -26.67 5.70
CA ILE A 24 9.14 -27.11 6.93
C ILE A 24 8.41 -28.38 6.54
N VAL A 25 8.64 -29.43 7.31
CA VAL A 25 8.08 -30.78 7.18
C VAL A 25 6.55 -30.70 7.09
N SER A 26 5.94 -31.32 6.07
CA SER A 26 4.63 -32.04 6.07
C SER A 26 3.96 -32.01 4.68
N THR A 27 3.75 -33.20 4.10
CA THR A 27 2.78 -33.57 3.02
C THR A 27 2.82 -32.82 1.67
N PRO A 28 2.60 -33.49 0.53
CA PRO A 28 2.47 -32.80 -0.77
C PRO A 28 1.19 -31.96 -0.78
N ILE A 29 1.34 -30.64 -0.66
CA ILE A 29 0.25 -29.67 -0.75
C ILE A 29 -0.27 -29.66 -2.20
N ASN A 30 -1.57 -29.89 -2.40
CA ASN A 30 -2.21 -29.87 -3.73
C ASN A 30 -2.01 -28.48 -4.39
N ALA A 31 -1.99 -28.42 -5.73
CA ALA A 31 -1.83 -27.18 -6.47
C ALA A 31 -2.85 -26.09 -6.08
N GLN A 32 -4.05 -26.52 -5.67
CA GLN A 32 -5.16 -25.70 -5.20
C GLN A 32 -4.99 -25.24 -3.74
N ASP A 33 -4.43 -26.09 -2.89
CA ASP A 33 -4.13 -25.75 -1.49
C ASP A 33 -2.98 -24.71 -1.42
N ALA A 34 -2.06 -24.77 -2.38
CA ALA A 34 -1.00 -23.77 -2.49
C ALA A 34 -1.49 -22.42 -3.04
N THR A 35 -2.51 -22.36 -3.91
CA THR A 35 -3.11 -21.06 -4.31
C THR A 35 -3.85 -20.41 -3.15
N ILE A 36 -4.54 -21.21 -2.33
CA ILE A 36 -5.17 -20.74 -1.10
C ILE A 36 -4.10 -20.20 -0.14
N ALA A 37 -3.02 -20.96 0.08
CA ALA A 37 -1.93 -20.53 0.95
C ALA A 37 -1.29 -19.20 0.51
N ASP A 38 -1.09 -19.00 -0.80
CA ASP A 38 -0.57 -17.74 -1.35
C ASP A 38 -1.51 -16.56 -1.08
N THR A 39 -2.83 -16.74 -1.26
CA THR A 39 -3.83 -15.70 -0.95
C THR A 39 -3.85 -15.35 0.55
N VAL A 40 -3.85 -16.37 1.42
CA VAL A 40 -3.85 -16.20 2.88
C VAL A 40 -2.61 -15.45 3.36
N TYR A 41 -1.43 -15.91 2.93
CA TYR A 41 -0.16 -15.32 3.34
C TYR A 41 -0.06 -13.85 2.88
N SER A 42 -0.59 -13.54 1.69
CA SER A 42 -0.65 -12.17 1.19
C SER A 42 -1.50 -11.26 2.09
N ILE A 43 -2.71 -11.69 2.44
CA ILE A 43 -3.61 -10.89 3.29
C ILE A 43 -3.06 -10.74 4.72
N ASP A 44 -2.49 -11.81 5.29
CA ASP A 44 -1.89 -11.76 6.63
C ASP A 44 -0.73 -10.76 6.69
N SER A 45 0.14 -10.75 5.67
CA SER A 45 1.24 -9.78 5.56
C SER A 45 0.74 -8.34 5.43
N LEU A 46 -0.40 -8.13 4.75
CA LEU A 46 -0.96 -6.79 4.53
C LEU A 46 -1.57 -6.20 5.80
N LEU A 47 -2.15 -7.04 6.66
CA LEU A 47 -2.72 -6.64 7.95
C LEU A 47 -1.68 -6.46 9.05
N SER A 48 -0.57 -7.21 9.02
CA SER A 48 0.52 -7.02 9.99
C SER A 48 1.26 -5.70 9.81
N ASP A 49 1.33 -5.20 8.57
CA ASP A 49 1.98 -3.93 8.21
C ASP A 49 1.06 -2.72 8.42
N TRP A 50 -0.25 -2.96 8.45
CA TRP A 50 -1.24 -1.92 8.69
C TRP A 50 -1.34 -1.71 10.21
N ASP A 51 -1.35 -0.45 10.66
CA ASP A 51 -1.31 -0.05 12.09
C ASP A 51 -2.64 -0.35 12.83
N VAL A 52 -3.09 -1.61 12.76
CA VAL A 52 -4.27 -2.16 13.45
C VAL A 52 -4.25 -1.78 14.93
N LYS A 53 -3.08 -1.76 15.56
CA LYS A 53 -2.93 -1.47 17.00
C LYS A 53 -3.29 -0.05 17.40
N ALA A 54 -3.21 0.93 16.49
CA ALA A 54 -3.44 2.32 16.84
C ALA A 54 -4.94 2.66 17.04
N TYR A 55 -5.84 1.87 16.43
CA TYR A 55 -7.30 2.16 16.42
C TYR A 55 -8.18 0.93 16.71
N THR A 56 -7.58 -0.20 17.07
CA THR A 56 -8.34 -1.34 17.61
C THR A 56 -8.35 -1.26 19.12
N THR A 57 -9.47 -0.81 19.66
CA THR A 57 -9.85 -1.31 20.97
C THR A 57 -10.47 -2.69 20.74
N PHE A 58 -9.70 -3.75 20.97
CA PHE A 58 -10.22 -5.13 21.04
C PHE A 58 -11.27 -5.33 22.16
N ARG A 59 -11.77 -4.26 22.77
CA ARG A 59 -12.63 -4.28 23.95
C ARG A 59 -14.10 -4.38 23.57
N SER A 60 -14.65 -5.54 23.93
CA SER A 60 -15.85 -5.72 24.77
C SER A 60 -17.24 -5.62 24.15
N ASN A 61 -17.44 -6.10 22.92
CA ASN A 61 -18.76 -6.60 22.51
C ASN A 61 -18.73 -8.06 22.01
N CYS A 62 -17.54 -8.65 21.86
CA CYS A 62 -17.36 -9.99 21.31
C CYS A 62 -17.07 -11.07 22.37
N ASP A 63 -17.00 -10.71 23.66
CA ASP A 63 -16.57 -11.62 24.73
C ASP A 63 -17.50 -12.85 24.90
N ASN A 64 -18.76 -12.72 24.46
CA ASN A 64 -19.76 -13.79 24.51
C ASN A 64 -19.84 -14.61 23.22
N VAL A 65 -19.03 -14.31 22.20
CA VAL A 65 -19.10 -14.99 20.91
C VAL A 65 -18.14 -16.18 20.93
N PRO A 66 -18.61 -17.41 20.67
CA PRO A 66 -17.75 -18.59 20.71
C PRO A 66 -16.54 -18.45 19.78
N ASN A 67 -15.34 -18.75 20.28
CA ASN A 67 -14.13 -18.72 19.48
C ASN A 67 -13.93 -20.02 18.69
N GLU A 68 -14.99 -20.47 18.01
CA GLU A 68 -15.00 -21.66 17.17
C GLU A 68 -15.77 -21.37 15.88
N ASN A 69 -15.36 -22.01 14.79
CA ASN A 69 -16.07 -21.96 13.52
C ASN A 69 -17.06 -23.13 13.45
N PRO A 70 -18.38 -22.89 13.41
CA PRO A 70 -19.36 -23.95 13.23
C PRO A 70 -19.17 -24.68 11.91
N VAL A 71 -19.34 -26.00 11.94
CA VAL A 71 -19.29 -26.85 10.74
C VAL A 71 -20.70 -27.06 10.23
N TYR A 72 -20.90 -26.83 8.94
CA TYR A 72 -22.18 -27.06 8.26
C TYR A 72 -22.04 -28.09 7.15
N SER A 73 -23.15 -28.73 6.77
CA SER A 73 -23.18 -29.61 5.61
C SER A 73 -23.08 -28.82 4.30
N ASP A 74 -22.59 -29.45 3.25
CA ASP A 74 -22.56 -28.88 1.90
C ASP A 74 -23.93 -28.37 1.45
N SER A 75 -25.01 -29.09 1.78
CA SER A 75 -26.39 -28.67 1.49
C SER A 75 -26.77 -27.34 2.15
N MET A 76 -26.24 -27.06 3.34
CA MET A 76 -26.45 -25.79 4.02
C MET A 76 -25.70 -24.66 3.32
N TYR A 77 -24.44 -24.87 2.91
CA TYR A 77 -23.69 -23.87 2.14
C TYR A 77 -24.36 -23.58 0.79
N ILE A 78 -24.77 -24.62 0.06
CA ILE A 78 -25.51 -24.48 -1.21
C ILE A 78 -26.76 -23.64 -1.00
N ASN A 79 -27.57 -23.95 0.03
CA ASN A 79 -28.80 -23.21 0.32
C ASN A 79 -28.51 -21.75 0.71
N ARG A 80 -27.54 -21.50 1.59
CA ARG A 80 -27.17 -20.14 1.99
C ARG A 80 -26.69 -19.31 0.81
N MET A 81 -25.82 -19.86 -0.03
CA MET A 81 -25.30 -19.17 -1.22
C MET A 81 -26.44 -18.89 -2.22
N SER A 82 -27.39 -19.81 -2.42
CA SER A 82 -28.53 -19.58 -3.31
C SER A 82 -29.53 -18.53 -2.80
N LEU A 83 -29.51 -18.24 -1.50
CA LEU A 83 -30.37 -17.24 -0.87
C LEU A 83 -29.70 -15.86 -0.74
N MET A 84 -28.40 -15.74 -1.05
CA MET A 84 -27.74 -14.44 -1.04
C MET A 84 -28.38 -13.53 -2.11
N PRO A 85 -28.66 -12.26 -1.78
CA PRO A 85 -29.28 -11.32 -2.72
C PRO A 85 -28.25 -10.80 -3.71
N THR A 86 -27.81 -11.64 -4.65
CA THR A 86 -26.74 -11.31 -5.62
C THR A 86 -27.27 -11.29 -7.05
N ILE A 87 -26.77 -10.34 -7.84
CA ILE A 87 -26.91 -10.31 -9.30
C ILE A 87 -25.79 -11.14 -9.94
N MET A 88 -24.62 -11.17 -9.30
CA MET A 88 -23.49 -11.95 -9.75
C MET A 88 -23.70 -13.44 -9.44
N GLU A 89 -23.32 -14.31 -10.38
CA GLU A 89 -23.36 -15.75 -10.17
C GLU A 89 -22.29 -16.18 -9.16
N MET A 90 -22.72 -16.74 -8.03
CA MET A 90 -21.87 -17.19 -6.93
C MET A 90 -22.15 -18.67 -6.62
N PRO A 91 -21.75 -19.60 -7.51
CA PRO A 91 -22.11 -21.00 -7.34
C PRO A 91 -21.28 -21.66 -6.24
N TYR A 92 -21.91 -22.60 -5.55
CA TYR A 92 -21.21 -23.52 -4.66
C TYR A 92 -20.34 -24.48 -5.48
N ASN A 93 -19.11 -24.69 -5.03
CA ASN A 93 -18.29 -25.85 -5.37
C ASN A 93 -17.22 -26.06 -4.29
N GLU A 94 -16.52 -27.20 -4.35
CA GLU A 94 -15.49 -27.54 -3.36
C GLU A 94 -14.35 -26.51 -3.28
N ILE A 95 -14.06 -25.78 -4.36
CA ILE A 95 -13.00 -24.78 -4.41
C ILE A 95 -13.41 -23.57 -3.57
N VAL A 96 -14.61 -23.05 -3.82
CA VAL A 96 -15.21 -21.96 -3.05
C VAL A 96 -15.35 -22.38 -1.59
N ARG A 97 -15.83 -23.60 -1.32
CA ARG A 97 -15.98 -24.17 0.03
C ARG A 97 -14.67 -24.10 0.82
N ARG A 98 -13.54 -24.49 0.22
CA ARG A 98 -12.21 -24.43 0.86
C ARG A 98 -11.80 -22.99 1.19
N TYR A 99 -12.10 -22.02 0.33
CA TYR A 99 -11.84 -20.61 0.65
C TYR A 99 -12.74 -20.12 1.80
N ILE A 100 -14.01 -20.53 1.86
CA ILE A 100 -14.89 -20.23 2.99
C ILE A 100 -14.27 -20.75 4.30
N ASP A 101 -13.82 -22.02 4.33
CA ASP A 101 -13.20 -22.61 5.52
C ASP A 101 -11.95 -21.87 6.00
N VAL A 102 -11.16 -21.39 5.04
CA VAL A 102 -9.95 -20.62 5.32
C VAL A 102 -10.31 -19.27 5.95
N TYR A 103 -11.29 -18.56 5.39
CA TYR A 103 -11.75 -17.28 5.90
C TYR A 103 -12.41 -17.39 7.27
N THR A 104 -13.27 -18.39 7.47
CA THR A 104 -14.01 -18.56 8.73
C THR A 104 -13.19 -19.25 9.82
N GLY A 105 -12.15 -20.00 9.44
CA GLY A 105 -11.22 -20.68 10.34
C GLY A 105 -9.94 -19.89 10.57
N ARG A 106 -8.94 -20.08 9.69
CA ARG A 106 -7.58 -19.56 9.91
C ARG A 106 -7.49 -18.03 9.90
N MET A 107 -8.30 -17.37 9.06
CA MET A 107 -8.27 -15.91 8.89
C MET A 107 -9.36 -15.18 9.68
N ARG A 108 -9.95 -15.84 10.66
CA ARG A 108 -11.11 -15.34 11.38
C ARG A 108 -10.89 -13.98 12.05
N ASN A 109 -9.71 -13.76 12.61
CA ASN A 109 -9.33 -12.48 13.23
C ASN A 109 -9.17 -11.36 12.19
N GLN A 110 -8.65 -11.70 11.01
CA GLN A 110 -8.49 -10.81 9.88
C GLN A 110 -9.85 -10.43 9.30
N ILE A 111 -10.77 -11.39 9.15
CA ILE A 111 -12.16 -11.11 8.74
C ILE A 111 -12.85 -10.23 9.79
N SER A 112 -12.73 -10.55 11.08
CA SER A 112 -13.25 -9.73 12.19
C SER A 112 -12.76 -8.29 12.11
N PHE A 113 -11.46 -8.11 11.83
CA PHE A 113 -10.86 -6.81 11.60
C PHE A 113 -11.46 -6.10 10.37
N MET A 114 -11.50 -6.78 9.23
CA MET A 114 -11.99 -6.24 7.96
C MET A 114 -13.50 -5.91 8.00
N LEU A 115 -14.29 -6.64 8.78
CA LEU A 115 -15.70 -6.31 9.05
C LEU A 115 -15.81 -4.97 9.80
N GLY A 116 -14.97 -4.76 10.82
CA GLY A 116 -14.95 -3.51 11.58
C GLY A 116 -14.62 -2.29 10.70
N ILE A 117 -13.53 -2.38 9.93
CA ILE A 117 -13.09 -1.28 9.06
C ILE A 117 -13.99 -1.10 7.83
N SER A 118 -14.76 -2.13 7.44
CA SER A 118 -15.71 -2.03 6.32
C SER A 118 -16.71 -0.90 6.53
N ASN A 119 -17.12 -0.62 7.78
CA ASN A 119 -18.02 0.50 8.10
C ASN A 119 -17.50 1.87 7.62
N PHE A 120 -16.18 2.02 7.46
CA PHE A 120 -15.57 3.27 6.97
C PHE A 120 -15.44 3.30 5.44
N TYR A 121 -15.02 2.18 4.82
CA TYR A 121 -14.70 2.16 3.39
C TYR A 121 -15.85 1.71 2.49
N VAL A 122 -16.70 0.79 2.95
CA VAL A 122 -17.78 0.22 2.13
C VAL A 122 -18.76 1.29 1.62
N PRO A 123 -19.20 2.29 2.41
CA PRO A 123 -20.06 3.34 1.88
C PRO A 123 -19.47 4.07 0.67
N ILE A 124 -18.16 4.34 0.67
CA ILE A 124 -17.45 4.96 -0.46
C ILE A 124 -17.51 4.06 -1.71
N PHE A 125 -17.40 2.74 -1.52
CA PHE A 125 -17.45 1.77 -2.60
C PHE A 125 -18.86 1.64 -3.17
N GLU A 126 -19.85 1.53 -2.29
CA GLU A 126 -21.26 1.39 -2.64
C GLU A 126 -21.75 2.60 -3.43
N ASP A 127 -21.49 3.82 -2.96
CA ASP A 127 -21.85 5.05 -3.65
C ASP A 127 -21.34 5.08 -5.10
N ALA A 128 -20.08 4.69 -5.32
CA ALA A 128 -19.48 4.69 -6.65
C ALA A 128 -20.02 3.57 -7.55
N LEU A 129 -20.25 2.37 -7.00
CA LEU A 129 -20.81 1.22 -7.71
C LEU A 129 -22.24 1.51 -8.16
N ASP A 130 -23.07 2.01 -7.25
CA ASP A 130 -24.47 2.37 -7.49
C ASP A 130 -24.57 3.49 -8.53
N ALA A 131 -23.75 4.54 -8.41
CA ALA A 131 -23.71 5.64 -9.37
C ALA A 131 -23.35 5.18 -10.80
N CYS A 132 -22.68 4.04 -10.94
CA CYS A 132 -22.35 3.45 -12.24
C CYS A 132 -23.23 2.26 -12.64
N ASN A 133 -24.24 1.93 -11.80
CA ASN A 133 -25.12 0.76 -11.94
C ASN A 133 -24.35 -0.55 -12.08
N LEU A 134 -23.32 -0.74 -11.23
CA LEU A 134 -22.55 -1.97 -11.14
C LEU A 134 -23.04 -2.83 -9.96
N PRO A 135 -22.82 -4.16 -9.98
CA PRO A 135 -23.16 -5.02 -8.86
C PRO A 135 -22.45 -4.60 -7.58
N ILE A 136 -23.21 -4.51 -6.49
CA ILE A 136 -22.75 -4.02 -5.19
C ILE A 136 -21.78 -4.99 -4.51
N GLU A 137 -21.84 -6.27 -4.88
CA GLU A 137 -20.97 -7.36 -4.43
C GLU A 137 -19.48 -7.08 -4.70
N LEU A 138 -19.18 -6.26 -5.72
CA LEU A 138 -17.83 -5.83 -6.08
C LEU A 138 -17.16 -4.99 -4.98
N LYS A 139 -17.91 -4.47 -4.00
CA LYS A 139 -17.38 -3.75 -2.83
C LYS A 139 -16.38 -4.57 -2.01
N TYR A 140 -16.38 -5.90 -2.13
CA TYR A 140 -15.43 -6.77 -1.43
C TYR A 140 -14.17 -7.11 -2.24
N LEU A 141 -13.98 -6.56 -3.45
CA LEU A 141 -12.69 -6.66 -4.15
C LEU A 141 -11.53 -6.09 -3.31
N PRO A 142 -11.63 -4.89 -2.70
CA PRO A 142 -10.61 -4.37 -1.80
C PRO A 142 -10.27 -5.26 -0.58
N VAL A 143 -11.19 -6.13 -0.15
CA VAL A 143 -10.96 -7.07 0.95
C VAL A 143 -9.91 -8.12 0.53
N ILE A 144 -10.04 -8.68 -0.68
CA ILE A 144 -9.09 -9.68 -1.18
C ILE A 144 -7.83 -9.06 -1.81
N GLU A 145 -7.92 -7.82 -2.30
CA GLU A 145 -6.79 -7.12 -2.92
C GLU A 145 -5.81 -6.56 -1.89
N SER A 146 -6.33 -5.86 -0.88
CA SER A 146 -5.48 -5.10 0.04
C SER A 146 -5.77 -5.34 1.52
N ALA A 147 -6.71 -6.23 1.85
CA ALA A 147 -7.24 -6.37 3.20
C ALA A 147 -7.77 -5.03 3.76
N LEU A 148 -8.33 -4.18 2.89
CA LEU A 148 -8.77 -2.81 3.19
C LEU A 148 -7.64 -1.88 3.70
N ASN A 149 -6.38 -2.20 3.43
CA ASN A 149 -5.25 -1.30 3.68
C ASN A 149 -5.04 -0.32 2.50
N PRO A 150 -5.25 1.01 2.65
CA PRO A 150 -5.08 1.98 1.58
C PRO A 150 -3.61 2.29 1.26
N SER A 151 -2.68 1.90 2.12
CA SER A 151 -1.24 2.09 1.91
C SER A 151 -0.54 0.85 1.36
N ALA A 152 -1.28 -0.26 1.18
CA ALA A 152 -0.78 -1.55 0.70
C ALA A 152 0.01 -1.41 -0.61
N VAL A 153 1.15 -2.09 -0.70
CA VAL A 153 1.95 -2.16 -1.94
C VAL A 153 2.37 -3.60 -2.18
N SER A 154 1.96 -4.19 -3.31
CA SER A 154 2.39 -5.53 -3.67
C SER A 154 3.85 -5.56 -4.13
N ARG A 155 4.45 -6.76 -4.11
CA ARG A 155 5.80 -7.00 -4.66
C ARG A 155 5.96 -6.58 -6.12
N ARG A 156 4.86 -6.55 -6.88
CA ARG A 156 4.80 -6.14 -8.30
C ARG A 156 4.54 -4.63 -8.47
N GLY A 157 4.28 -3.91 -7.38
CA GLY A 157 4.04 -2.47 -7.40
C GLY A 157 2.58 -2.05 -7.58
N ALA A 158 1.63 -2.97 -7.40
CA ALA A 158 0.22 -2.62 -7.21
C ALA A 158 0.07 -1.85 -5.89
N SER A 159 -0.84 -0.85 -5.82
CA SER A 159 -0.92 0.07 -4.68
C SER A 159 -2.36 0.40 -4.30
N GLY A 160 -2.60 0.53 -3.00
CA GLY A 160 -3.85 0.99 -2.39
C GLY A 160 -4.97 -0.04 -2.32
N LEU A 161 -6.17 0.42 -1.93
CA LEU A 161 -7.36 -0.42 -1.69
C LEU A 161 -7.67 -1.35 -2.86
N TRP A 162 -7.62 -0.78 -4.06
CA TRP A 162 -7.95 -1.45 -5.31
C TRP A 162 -6.74 -2.06 -6.01
N GLN A 163 -5.55 -2.04 -5.38
CA GLN A 163 -4.29 -2.59 -5.90
C GLN A 163 -4.01 -2.22 -7.37
N PHE A 164 -4.12 -0.93 -7.70
CA PHE A 164 -3.82 -0.48 -9.06
C PHE A 164 -2.34 -0.60 -9.40
N MET A 165 -2.03 -1.17 -10.57
CA MET A 165 -0.73 -1.00 -11.21
C MET A 165 -0.57 0.44 -11.73
N ILE A 166 0.64 1.01 -11.67
CA ILE A 166 0.90 2.42 -12.07
C ILE A 166 0.31 2.75 -13.45
N LYS A 167 0.55 1.90 -14.46
CA LYS A 167 0.08 2.14 -15.83
C LYS A 167 -1.44 2.15 -15.93
N THR A 168 -2.11 1.23 -15.24
CA THR A 168 -3.57 1.14 -15.22
C THR A 168 -4.17 2.31 -14.46
N GLY A 169 -3.64 2.64 -13.27
CA GLY A 169 -4.09 3.80 -12.50
C GLY A 169 -4.00 5.10 -13.30
N LYS A 170 -2.88 5.33 -14.00
CA LYS A 170 -2.72 6.50 -14.88
C LYS A 170 -3.74 6.54 -16.02
N ARG A 171 -4.09 5.39 -16.62
CA ARG A 171 -5.14 5.32 -17.64
C ARG A 171 -6.49 5.80 -17.11
N TYR A 172 -6.78 5.51 -15.84
CA TYR A 172 -7.99 5.97 -15.17
C TYR A 172 -7.80 7.28 -14.40
N GLY A 173 -6.77 8.07 -14.73
CA GLY A 173 -6.60 9.43 -14.21
C GLY A 173 -5.99 9.54 -12.82
N LEU A 174 -5.43 8.46 -12.27
CA LEU A 174 -4.72 8.51 -10.98
C LEU A 174 -3.28 9.00 -11.16
N GLU A 175 -2.92 10.04 -10.40
CA GLU A 175 -1.57 10.56 -10.32
C GLU A 175 -0.67 9.64 -9.47
N SER A 176 0.60 9.50 -9.89
CA SER A 176 1.63 8.83 -9.09
C SER A 176 3.00 9.46 -9.36
N ASN A 177 3.61 10.00 -8.30
CA ASN A 177 4.91 10.68 -8.31
C ASN A 177 5.66 10.45 -6.97
N SER A 178 6.69 11.24 -6.68
CA SER A 178 7.51 11.08 -5.47
C SER A 178 6.78 11.44 -4.16
N LEU A 179 5.82 12.37 -4.21
CA LEU A 179 5.07 12.89 -3.07
C LEU A 179 3.65 12.34 -2.99
N VAL A 180 3.02 12.04 -4.13
CA VAL A 180 1.60 11.65 -4.23
C VAL A 180 1.46 10.30 -4.95
N ASP A 181 0.59 9.43 -4.44
CA ASP A 181 0.11 8.22 -5.11
C ASP A 181 -1.41 8.08 -4.91
N GLU A 182 -2.20 8.62 -5.85
CA GLU A 182 -3.67 8.64 -5.77
C GLU A 182 -4.30 7.25 -5.91
N ARG A 183 -3.50 6.22 -6.20
CA ARG A 183 -3.93 4.82 -6.05
C ARG A 183 -4.26 4.46 -4.61
N ARG A 184 -3.70 5.19 -3.66
CA ARG A 184 -3.96 5.06 -2.22
C ARG A 184 -5.13 5.91 -1.73
N ASP A 185 -5.54 6.92 -2.50
CA ASP A 185 -6.71 7.76 -2.19
C ASP A 185 -7.99 6.91 -2.24
N PRO A 186 -8.74 6.73 -1.14
CA PRO A 186 -9.89 5.84 -1.13
C PRO A 186 -11.00 6.23 -2.10
N ILE A 187 -11.21 7.52 -2.35
CA ILE A 187 -12.28 7.99 -3.23
C ILE A 187 -11.83 7.90 -4.68
N LYS A 188 -10.68 8.51 -5.03
CA LYS A 188 -10.20 8.55 -6.41
C LYS A 188 -9.94 7.15 -6.95
N SER A 189 -9.31 6.28 -6.14
CA SER A 189 -9.04 4.90 -6.56
C SER A 189 -10.33 4.10 -6.75
N THR A 190 -11.36 4.31 -5.94
CA THR A 190 -12.68 3.66 -6.10
C THR A 190 -13.34 4.06 -7.42
N TRP A 191 -13.43 5.37 -7.71
CA TRP A 191 -13.99 5.84 -8.99
C TRP A 191 -13.19 5.39 -10.21
N ALA A 192 -11.88 5.20 -10.06
CA ALA A 192 -11.05 4.59 -11.10
C ALA A 192 -11.35 3.09 -11.26
N ALA A 193 -11.51 2.36 -10.16
CA ALA A 193 -11.82 0.93 -10.16
C ALA A 193 -13.18 0.63 -10.80
N VAL A 194 -14.21 1.36 -10.40
CA VAL A 194 -15.57 1.22 -10.96
C VAL A 194 -15.57 1.44 -12.47
N ARG A 195 -14.89 2.49 -12.97
CA ARG A 195 -14.75 2.70 -14.42
C ARG A 195 -13.99 1.57 -15.11
N TYR A 196 -12.94 1.05 -14.47
CA TYR A 196 -12.20 -0.07 -15.03
C TYR A 196 -13.03 -1.36 -15.09
N LEU A 197 -13.77 -1.68 -14.03
CA LEU A 197 -14.68 -2.82 -13.96
C LEU A 197 -15.79 -2.70 -15.02
N LYS A 198 -16.35 -1.51 -15.21
CA LYS A 198 -17.32 -1.22 -16.27
C LYS A 198 -16.75 -1.46 -17.67
N ASP A 199 -15.52 -1.00 -17.94
CA ASP A 199 -14.84 -1.24 -19.22
C ASP A 199 -14.59 -2.73 -19.46
N LEU A 200 -14.21 -3.48 -18.42
CA LEU A 200 -14.06 -4.93 -18.52
C LEU A 200 -15.40 -5.62 -18.78
N TYR A 201 -16.48 -5.17 -18.14
CA TYR A 201 -17.81 -5.74 -18.35
C TYR A 201 -18.32 -5.50 -19.77
N ASN A 202 -18.00 -4.34 -20.36
CA ASN A 202 -18.29 -4.06 -21.78
C ASN A 202 -17.54 -5.00 -22.75
N ILE A 203 -16.50 -5.72 -22.29
CA ILE A 203 -15.77 -6.70 -23.09
C ILE A 203 -16.32 -8.11 -22.88
N TYR A 204 -16.55 -8.49 -21.62
CA TYR A 204 -16.82 -9.88 -21.25
C TYR A 204 -18.29 -10.19 -21.05
N HIS A 205 -19.11 -9.20 -20.67
CA HIS A 205 -20.52 -9.36 -20.31
C HIS A 205 -20.79 -10.44 -19.24
N ASP A 206 -19.76 -10.84 -18.51
CA ASP A 206 -19.80 -11.82 -17.43
C ASP A 206 -18.92 -11.32 -16.28
N TRP A 207 -19.49 -11.22 -15.09
CA TRP A 207 -18.79 -10.62 -13.96
C TRP A 207 -17.66 -11.50 -13.41
N ASN A 208 -17.76 -12.83 -13.52
CA ASN A 208 -16.70 -13.73 -13.09
C ASN A 208 -15.47 -13.64 -14.02
N LEU A 209 -15.68 -13.46 -15.32
CA LEU A 209 -14.62 -13.12 -16.27
C LEU A 209 -14.05 -11.71 -16.04
N VAL A 210 -14.87 -10.73 -15.68
CA VAL A 210 -14.41 -9.38 -15.30
C VAL A 210 -13.46 -9.46 -14.11
N ILE A 211 -13.84 -10.18 -13.05
CA ILE A 211 -12.99 -10.37 -11.86
C ILE A 211 -11.68 -11.07 -12.24
N ALA A 212 -11.74 -12.13 -13.06
CA ALA A 212 -10.53 -12.79 -13.56
C ALA A 212 -9.63 -11.85 -14.37
N ALA A 213 -10.22 -11.00 -15.22
CA ALA A 213 -9.51 -10.02 -16.03
C ALA A 213 -8.96 -8.85 -15.21
N TYR A 214 -9.61 -8.48 -14.12
CA TYR A 214 -9.13 -7.48 -13.17
C TYR A 214 -7.79 -7.94 -12.56
N ASN A 215 -7.73 -9.19 -12.09
CA ASN A 215 -6.55 -9.78 -11.45
C ASN A 215 -5.39 -10.02 -12.43
N CYS A 216 -5.64 -10.73 -13.55
CA CYS A 216 -4.54 -11.15 -14.44
C CYS A 216 -4.42 -10.37 -15.75
N GLY A 217 -5.30 -9.39 -15.96
CA GLY A 217 -5.40 -8.61 -17.18
C GLY A 217 -6.21 -9.32 -18.29
N PRO A 218 -6.93 -8.55 -19.12
CA PRO A 218 -7.80 -9.09 -20.17
C PRO A 218 -7.06 -9.94 -21.21
N GLY A 219 -5.77 -9.65 -21.44
CA GLY A 219 -4.95 -10.43 -22.37
C GLY A 219 -4.76 -11.89 -21.97
N ASN A 220 -4.73 -12.20 -20.66
CA ASN A 220 -4.61 -13.57 -20.16
C ASN A 220 -5.96 -14.30 -20.20
N VAL A 221 -7.05 -13.63 -19.84
CA VAL A 221 -8.40 -14.17 -19.99
C VAL A 221 -8.69 -14.50 -21.47
N ASN A 222 -8.37 -13.60 -22.39
CA ASN A 222 -8.55 -13.84 -23.83
C ASN A 222 -7.73 -15.03 -24.35
N LYS A 223 -6.55 -15.30 -23.76
CA LYS A 223 -5.78 -16.52 -24.08
C LYS A 223 -6.47 -17.77 -23.55
N ALA A 224 -7.04 -17.73 -22.34
CA ALA A 224 -7.76 -18.84 -21.76
C ALA A 224 -9.04 -19.17 -22.55
N ILE A 225 -9.82 -18.16 -22.93
CA ILE A 225 -11.00 -18.30 -23.82
C ILE A 225 -10.60 -19.02 -25.12
N ARG A 226 -9.55 -18.56 -25.80
CA ARG A 226 -9.08 -19.21 -27.04
C ARG A 226 -8.65 -20.66 -26.82
N ARG A 227 -7.99 -20.98 -25.70
CA ARG A 227 -7.52 -22.34 -25.37
C ARG A 227 -8.66 -23.29 -25.02
N SER A 228 -9.76 -22.77 -24.48
CA SER A 228 -10.98 -23.54 -24.17
C SER A 228 -11.85 -23.86 -25.39
N GLY A 229 -11.48 -23.37 -26.59
CA GLY A 229 -12.32 -23.48 -27.78
C GLY A 229 -13.39 -22.39 -27.89
N GLY A 230 -13.23 -21.26 -27.17
CA GLY A 230 -14.13 -20.11 -27.26
C GLY A 230 -15.18 -20.03 -26.15
N GLN A 231 -15.06 -20.81 -25.08
CA GLN A 231 -15.96 -20.71 -23.92
C GLN A 231 -15.81 -19.35 -23.24
N THR A 232 -16.93 -18.81 -22.77
CA THR A 232 -17.05 -17.46 -22.16
C THR A 232 -17.62 -17.51 -20.75
N ASP A 233 -17.57 -18.67 -20.12
CA ASP A 233 -17.85 -18.87 -18.70
C ASP A 233 -16.53 -19.08 -17.93
N TYR A 234 -16.41 -18.47 -16.75
CA TYR A 234 -15.22 -18.56 -15.90
C TYR A 234 -14.87 -20.01 -15.56
N TRP A 235 -15.85 -20.81 -15.16
CA TRP A 235 -15.62 -22.19 -14.72
C TRP A 235 -15.17 -23.08 -15.88
N SER A 236 -15.70 -22.85 -17.07
CA SER A 236 -15.32 -23.51 -18.31
C SER A 236 -13.89 -23.17 -18.75
N ILE A 237 -13.44 -21.93 -18.53
CA ILE A 237 -12.05 -21.54 -18.85
C ILE A 237 -11.06 -21.73 -17.69
N TYR A 238 -11.54 -22.09 -16.50
CA TYR A 238 -10.77 -22.22 -15.27
C TYR A 238 -9.45 -23.00 -15.45
N PRO A 239 -9.41 -24.17 -16.13
CA PRO A 239 -8.16 -24.93 -16.28
C PRO A 239 -7.07 -24.19 -17.09
N TYR A 240 -7.45 -23.20 -17.90
CA TYR A 240 -6.55 -22.49 -18.82
C TYR A 240 -6.07 -21.13 -18.28
N LEU A 241 -6.62 -20.68 -17.16
CA LEU A 241 -6.22 -19.45 -16.49
C LEU A 241 -4.88 -19.59 -15.75
N PRO A 242 -4.15 -18.47 -15.53
CA PRO A 242 -2.98 -18.47 -14.65
C PRO A 242 -3.32 -19.06 -13.28
N ARG A 243 -2.37 -19.77 -12.68
CA ARG A 243 -2.59 -20.48 -11.42
C ARG A 243 -3.14 -19.58 -10.30
N GLU A 244 -2.58 -18.38 -10.15
CA GLU A 244 -3.01 -17.37 -9.19
C GLU A 244 -4.49 -16.96 -9.39
N THR A 245 -4.88 -16.70 -10.64
CA THR A 245 -6.24 -16.27 -11.02
C THR A 245 -7.30 -17.36 -10.85
N ARG A 246 -6.90 -18.63 -10.92
CA ARG A 246 -7.78 -19.76 -10.59
C ARG A 246 -8.21 -19.73 -9.13
N GLY A 247 -7.39 -19.20 -8.22
CA GLY A 247 -7.78 -19.01 -6.83
C GLY A 247 -8.62 -17.75 -6.61
N TYR A 248 -8.46 -16.74 -7.46
CA TYR A 248 -8.94 -15.38 -7.20
C TYR A 248 -10.48 -15.24 -7.25
N VAL A 249 -11.17 -15.78 -8.27
CA VAL A 249 -12.65 -15.70 -8.33
C VAL A 249 -13.31 -16.55 -7.23
N PRO A 250 -12.88 -17.80 -6.95
CA PRO A 250 -13.39 -18.54 -5.80
C PRO A 250 -13.19 -17.83 -4.46
N ALA A 251 -12.03 -17.17 -4.27
CA ALA A 251 -11.77 -16.35 -3.09
C ALA A 251 -12.75 -15.18 -2.98
N PHE A 252 -13.05 -14.49 -4.10
CA PHE A 252 -14.03 -13.41 -4.14
C PHE A 252 -15.45 -13.87 -3.80
N ILE A 253 -15.88 -15.02 -4.33
CA ILE A 253 -17.19 -15.60 -4.01
C ILE A 253 -17.25 -15.98 -2.52
N ALA A 254 -16.20 -16.63 -2.01
CA ALA A 254 -16.11 -17.02 -0.62
C ALA A 254 -16.12 -15.82 0.33
N VAL A 255 -15.42 -14.72 0.01
CA VAL A 255 -15.44 -13.53 0.87
C VAL A 255 -16.83 -12.89 0.88
N ASN A 256 -17.55 -12.86 -0.25
CA ASN A 256 -18.93 -12.37 -0.28
C ASN A 256 -19.84 -13.20 0.65
N TYR A 257 -19.73 -14.53 0.60
CA TYR A 257 -20.45 -15.41 1.52
C TYR A 257 -20.09 -15.11 2.97
N VAL A 258 -18.79 -15.03 3.30
CA VAL A 258 -18.34 -14.84 4.68
C VAL A 258 -18.74 -13.48 5.22
N MET A 259 -18.62 -12.41 4.43
CA MET A 259 -19.04 -11.07 4.85
C MET A 259 -20.57 -10.97 5.05
N HIS A 260 -21.36 -11.81 4.37
CA HIS A 260 -22.82 -11.86 4.55
C HIS A 260 -23.23 -12.72 5.76
N TYR A 261 -22.63 -13.90 5.92
CA TYR A 261 -22.95 -14.90 6.96
C TYR A 261 -21.95 -14.91 8.11
N TYR A 262 -21.25 -13.81 8.37
CA TYR A 262 -20.19 -13.76 9.37
C TYR A 262 -20.70 -14.14 10.78
N ASN A 263 -21.93 -13.72 11.12
CA ASN A 263 -22.60 -14.05 12.37
C ASN A 263 -22.83 -15.56 12.54
N ASP A 264 -23.30 -16.24 11.49
CA ASP A 264 -23.46 -17.70 11.50
C ASP A 264 -22.13 -18.43 11.72
N HIS A 265 -21.04 -17.81 11.29
CA HIS A 265 -19.70 -18.35 11.54
C HIS A 265 -19.13 -17.94 12.90
N ASN A 266 -19.92 -17.36 13.80
CA ASN A 266 -19.51 -16.76 15.06
C ASN A 266 -18.49 -15.61 14.89
N ILE A 267 -18.24 -15.06 13.71
CA ILE A 267 -17.25 -13.98 13.59
C ILE A 267 -17.89 -12.72 14.19
N CYS A 268 -17.14 -11.97 14.98
CA CYS A 268 -17.60 -10.71 15.56
C CYS A 268 -16.76 -9.56 15.01
N PRO A 269 -17.34 -8.51 14.40
CA PRO A 269 -16.58 -7.36 13.92
C PRO A 269 -15.87 -6.66 15.08
N VAL A 270 -14.61 -6.27 14.88
CA VAL A 270 -13.94 -5.40 15.86
C VAL A 270 -14.50 -3.99 15.80
N GLU A 271 -14.53 -3.30 16.93
CA GLU A 271 -14.78 -1.87 16.95
C GLU A 271 -13.53 -1.11 16.49
N VAL A 272 -13.72 -0.21 15.53
CA VAL A 272 -12.67 0.66 14.99
C VAL A 272 -12.97 2.11 15.34
N THR A 273 -11.95 2.86 15.75
CA THR A 273 -12.10 4.27 16.20
C THR A 273 -11.70 5.29 15.13
N ILE A 274 -11.85 4.95 13.84
CA ILE A 274 -11.58 5.89 12.75
C ILE A 274 -12.68 6.97 12.77
N PRO A 275 -12.34 8.28 12.79
CA PRO A 275 -13.34 9.35 12.75
C PRO A 275 -14.23 9.23 11.50
N THR A 276 -15.49 8.85 11.68
CA THR A 276 -16.48 8.74 10.61
C THR A 276 -16.85 10.10 10.06
N ASP A 277 -16.90 11.11 10.93
CA ASP A 277 -17.23 12.49 10.57
C ASP A 277 -15.96 13.23 10.16
N ASN A 278 -15.77 13.34 8.85
CA ASN A 278 -14.66 14.05 8.24
C ASN A 278 -15.14 14.83 7.02
N ASP A 279 -14.38 15.87 6.66
CA ASP A 279 -14.64 16.65 5.46
C ASP A 279 -13.32 16.92 4.72
N THR A 280 -13.44 17.37 3.46
CA THR A 280 -12.34 17.53 2.52
C THR A 280 -12.11 19.00 2.20
N LEU A 281 -10.89 19.45 2.44
CA LEU A 281 -10.39 20.77 2.10
C LEU A 281 -9.61 20.74 0.78
N HIS A 282 -9.74 21.82 0.00
CA HIS A 282 -8.95 22.03 -1.21
C HIS A 282 -7.68 22.82 -0.90
N ILE A 283 -6.53 22.17 -1.07
CA ILE A 283 -5.21 22.73 -0.79
C ILE A 283 -4.51 23.05 -2.11
N ASN A 284 -4.21 24.33 -2.32
CA ASN A 284 -3.57 24.82 -3.55
C ASN A 284 -2.10 25.20 -3.35
N GLN A 285 -1.66 25.31 -2.09
CA GLN A 285 -0.30 25.69 -1.71
C GLN A 285 0.42 24.52 -1.04
N GLN A 286 1.75 24.55 -1.06
CA GLN A 286 2.55 23.53 -0.40
C GLN A 286 2.26 23.55 1.11
N LEU A 287 2.03 22.39 1.70
CA LEU A 287 1.65 22.27 3.11
C LEU A 287 2.26 21.01 3.72
N HIS A 288 2.90 21.13 4.88
CA HIS A 288 3.47 20.02 5.63
C HIS A 288 2.52 19.59 6.76
N PHE A 289 2.40 18.30 7.03
CA PHE A 289 1.46 17.81 8.05
C PHE A 289 1.81 18.29 9.47
N GLU A 290 3.09 18.50 9.79
CA GLU A 290 3.48 19.15 11.06
C GLU A 290 2.87 20.56 11.24
N GLN A 291 2.66 21.31 10.14
CA GLN A 291 1.99 22.62 10.23
C GLN A 291 0.54 22.48 10.68
N ILE A 292 -0.13 21.42 10.22
CA ILE A 292 -1.52 21.10 10.58
C ILE A 292 -1.55 20.57 12.02
N MET A 293 -0.66 19.63 12.35
CA MET A 293 -0.55 19.00 13.67
C MET A 293 -0.40 20.06 14.78
N ASP A 294 0.57 20.96 14.63
CA ASP A 294 0.92 21.94 15.67
C ASP A 294 -0.22 22.94 15.95
N ILE A 295 -1.06 23.25 14.96
CA ILE A 295 -2.06 24.33 15.06
C ILE A 295 -3.49 23.82 15.23
N CYS A 296 -3.82 22.68 14.61
CA CYS A 296 -5.14 22.06 14.68
C CYS A 296 -5.26 21.05 15.84
N ASP A 297 -4.17 20.75 16.55
CA ASP A 297 -4.15 19.78 17.65
C ASP A 297 -4.70 18.41 17.23
N ILE A 298 -4.14 17.89 16.14
CA ILE A 298 -4.48 16.58 15.56
C ILE A 298 -3.18 15.79 15.40
N SER A 299 -3.18 14.49 15.69
CA SER A 299 -1.95 13.71 15.57
C SER A 299 -1.52 13.51 14.12
N LEU A 300 -0.21 13.36 13.91
CA LEU A 300 0.34 13.10 12.59
C LEU A 300 -0.18 11.78 12.00
N GLU A 301 -0.39 10.78 12.85
CA GLU A 301 -0.97 9.48 12.48
C GLU A 301 -2.41 9.63 11.95
N GLN A 302 -3.25 10.43 12.61
CA GLN A 302 -4.62 10.69 12.14
C GLN A 302 -4.62 11.39 10.78
N ILE A 303 -3.76 12.38 10.57
CA ILE A 303 -3.64 13.06 9.26
C ILE A 303 -3.24 12.05 8.18
N ARG A 304 -2.21 11.22 8.42
CA ARG A 304 -1.72 10.23 7.44
C ARG A 304 -2.79 9.18 7.08
N ILE A 305 -3.57 8.72 8.05
CA ILE A 305 -4.61 7.70 7.84
C ILE A 305 -5.75 8.24 6.98
N LEU A 306 -6.16 9.49 7.23
CA LEU A 306 -7.19 10.15 6.41
C LEU A 306 -6.67 10.56 5.04
N ASN A 307 -5.34 10.63 4.87
CA ASN A 307 -4.69 11.10 3.65
C ASN A 307 -3.58 10.15 3.14
N PRO A 308 -3.90 8.87 2.87
CA PRO A 308 -2.93 7.85 2.49
C PRO A 308 -2.27 8.09 1.12
N GLN A 309 -2.83 8.99 0.31
CA GLN A 309 -2.29 9.40 -0.99
C GLN A 309 -0.95 10.14 -0.88
N TYR A 310 -0.63 10.76 0.25
CA TYR A 310 0.64 11.45 0.42
C TYR A 310 1.69 10.48 0.94
N LYS A 311 2.72 10.21 0.11
CA LYS A 311 3.83 9.29 0.41
C LYS A 311 4.84 9.88 1.40
N LYS A 312 4.73 11.18 1.63
CA LYS A 312 5.50 12.02 2.55
C LYS A 312 4.51 12.95 3.23
N ASP A 313 4.89 13.53 4.34
CA ASP A 313 4.07 14.44 5.13
C ASP A 313 3.90 15.83 4.48
N ILE A 314 3.82 15.87 3.14
CA ILE A 314 3.81 17.06 2.32
C ILE A 314 2.71 16.95 1.27
N ILE A 315 1.81 17.93 1.26
CA ILE A 315 0.92 18.23 0.16
C ILE A 315 1.68 19.15 -0.82
N PRO A 316 1.87 18.75 -2.09
CA PRO A 316 2.77 19.48 -2.99
C PRO A 316 2.33 20.91 -3.34
N GLY A 317 1.04 21.19 -3.35
CA GLY A 317 0.49 22.44 -3.90
C GLY A 317 0.74 22.61 -5.40
N GLY A 318 0.61 23.82 -5.92
CA GLY A 318 0.81 24.15 -7.34
C GLY A 318 -0.36 23.75 -8.26
N LYS A 319 -1.17 22.82 -7.81
CA LYS A 319 -2.54 22.56 -8.25
C LYS A 319 -3.40 22.20 -7.04
N THR A 320 -4.69 22.01 -7.26
CA THR A 320 -5.61 21.59 -6.19
C THR A 320 -5.37 20.14 -5.79
N TYR A 321 -5.10 19.96 -4.50
CA TYR A 321 -5.02 18.68 -3.82
C TYR A 321 -6.07 18.62 -2.69
N THR A 322 -6.41 17.41 -2.24
CA THR A 322 -7.42 17.18 -1.21
C THR A 322 -6.76 16.89 0.13
N LEU A 323 -7.18 17.58 1.19
CA LEU A 323 -6.82 17.28 2.57
C LEU A 323 -8.08 16.92 3.34
N ARG A 324 -8.14 15.69 3.85
CA ARG A 324 -9.22 15.21 4.68
C ARG A 324 -8.86 15.34 6.15
N LEU A 325 -9.74 15.95 6.93
CA LEU A 325 -9.59 16.10 8.38
C LEU A 325 -10.90 15.75 9.08
N PRO A 326 -10.87 15.37 10.36
CA PRO A 326 -12.08 15.26 11.17
C PRO A 326 -12.86 16.58 11.14
N TYR A 327 -14.19 16.50 11.17
CA TYR A 327 -15.07 17.65 10.97
C TYR A 327 -14.75 18.82 11.91
N GLU A 328 -14.47 18.53 13.19
CA GLU A 328 -14.10 19.52 14.20
C GLU A 328 -12.78 20.23 13.90
N LYS A 329 -11.87 19.57 13.17
CA LYS A 329 -10.56 20.12 12.80
C LYS A 329 -10.62 20.94 11.51
N VAL A 330 -11.62 20.71 10.66
CA VAL A 330 -11.84 21.48 9.43
C VAL A 330 -12.15 22.94 9.75
N SER A 331 -13.00 23.20 10.75
CA SER A 331 -13.31 24.57 11.18
C SER A 331 -12.06 25.30 11.70
N VAL A 332 -11.26 24.64 12.54
CA VAL A 332 -10.00 25.20 13.04
C VAL A 332 -9.00 25.48 11.92
N PHE A 333 -8.93 24.60 10.92
CA PHE A 333 -8.07 24.79 9.76
C PHE A 333 -8.46 26.06 9.00
N ILE A 334 -9.75 26.24 8.72
CA ILE A 334 -10.26 27.41 7.96
C ILE A 334 -9.96 28.70 8.73
N ASP A 335 -10.25 28.73 10.03
CA ASP A 335 -10.05 29.93 10.86
C ASP A 335 -8.57 30.32 11.01
N LYS A 336 -7.67 29.32 11.04
CA LYS A 336 -6.23 29.53 11.26
C LYS A 336 -5.39 29.32 10.01
N GLN A 337 -6.00 29.34 8.83
CA GLN A 337 -5.35 28.95 7.58
C GLN A 337 -4.02 29.68 7.33
N ASP A 338 -4.00 31.00 7.51
CA ASP A 338 -2.78 31.81 7.31
C ASP A 338 -1.68 31.47 8.33
N SER A 339 -2.04 31.23 9.58
CA SER A 339 -1.10 30.78 10.62
C SER A 339 -0.54 29.39 10.27
N ILE A 340 -1.38 28.48 9.77
CA ILE A 340 -0.95 27.14 9.35
C ILE A 340 0.07 27.24 8.23
N TYR A 341 -0.21 27.99 7.16
CA TYR A 341 0.70 28.08 6.02
C TYR A 341 2.03 28.76 6.36
N THR A 342 2.08 29.65 7.35
CA THR A 342 3.29 30.38 7.74
C THR A 342 4.10 29.71 8.86
N HIS A 343 3.52 28.72 9.55
CA HIS A 343 4.17 28.03 10.65
C HIS A 343 5.38 27.21 10.20
N ARG A 344 6.56 27.48 10.77
CA ARG A 344 7.81 26.70 10.58
C ARG A 344 8.22 26.45 9.11
N VAL A 345 7.80 27.30 8.17
CA VAL A 345 8.05 27.11 6.71
C VAL A 345 9.54 26.92 6.39
N ASN A 346 10.41 27.75 6.96
CA ASN A 346 11.85 27.71 6.69
C ASN A 346 12.53 26.44 7.23
N GLU A 347 11.92 25.79 8.23
CA GLU A 347 12.42 24.55 8.81
C GLU A 347 11.93 23.33 8.02
N LEU A 348 10.64 23.32 7.66
CA LEU A 348 9.97 22.20 7.01
C LEU A 348 10.23 22.12 5.51
N PHE A 349 10.55 23.25 4.85
CA PHE A 349 10.83 23.32 3.43
C PHE A 349 12.22 23.88 3.16
N SER A 350 13.20 22.99 3.02
CA SER A 350 14.60 23.35 2.74
C SER A 350 14.97 23.37 1.24
N ASN A 351 13.99 23.15 0.36
CA ASN A 351 14.23 23.14 -1.08
C ASN A 351 14.54 24.55 -1.59
N ARG A 352 15.73 24.73 -2.16
CA ARG A 352 16.17 26.00 -2.74
C ARG A 352 15.55 26.17 -4.13
N ALA A 353 14.79 27.26 -4.32
CA ALA A 353 14.21 27.62 -5.62
C ALA A 353 15.28 27.97 -6.67
N VAL A 354 16.36 28.62 -6.24
CA VAL A 354 17.49 28.99 -7.09
C VAL A 354 18.79 28.55 -6.42
N VAL A 355 19.63 27.86 -7.16
CA VAL A 355 21.00 27.58 -6.77
C VAL A 355 21.89 28.11 -7.88
N ILE A 356 22.77 29.06 -7.55
CA ILE A 356 23.80 29.49 -8.49
C ILE A 356 24.88 28.40 -8.48
N ALA A 357 24.99 27.68 -9.59
CA ALA A 357 26.06 26.71 -9.77
C ALA A 357 27.39 27.46 -9.82
N SER A 358 28.31 27.13 -8.92
CA SER A 358 29.68 27.64 -8.98
C SER A 358 30.36 27.09 -10.24
N THR A 359 30.45 27.90 -11.30
CA THR A 359 31.15 27.57 -12.54
C THR A 359 32.66 27.73 -12.43
N THR A 360 33.13 28.40 -11.39
CA THR A 360 34.53 28.37 -10.97
C THR A 360 34.85 26.97 -10.42
N ARG A 361 35.63 26.20 -11.18
CA ARG A 361 36.45 25.14 -10.60
C ARG A 361 37.32 25.82 -9.55
N ALA A 362 37.14 25.47 -8.28
CA ALA A 362 38.03 25.91 -7.23
C ALA A 362 39.46 25.50 -7.59
N THR A 363 40.24 26.44 -8.12
CA THR A 363 41.69 26.35 -8.14
C THR A 363 42.10 26.31 -6.68
N LYS A 364 42.77 25.23 -6.26
CA LYS A 364 43.41 25.16 -4.95
C LYS A 364 44.47 26.27 -4.88
N GLY A 365 44.10 27.46 -4.43
CA GLY A 365 45.02 28.56 -4.22
C GLY A 365 44.30 29.89 -4.11
N GLY A 366 44.25 30.44 -2.89
CA GLY A 366 43.93 31.86 -2.67
C GLY A 366 42.92 32.13 -1.57
N ASN A 367 43.41 32.17 -0.33
CA ASN A 367 42.95 32.97 0.82
C ASN A 367 41.49 33.44 0.84
N SER A 368 40.63 32.66 1.52
CA SER A 368 39.39 33.20 2.10
C SER A 368 39.73 34.00 3.36
N ALA A 369 39.71 35.32 3.21
CA ALA A 369 39.60 36.23 4.34
C ALA A 369 38.14 36.24 4.85
N ASN A 370 38.00 35.92 6.13
CA ASN A 370 36.94 36.30 7.06
C ASN A 370 35.50 35.79 6.82
N SER A 371 35.24 34.57 7.30
CA SER A 371 34.17 34.38 8.30
C SER A 371 34.83 34.16 9.66
N VAL A 372 34.29 34.77 10.71
CA VAL A 372 34.82 34.74 12.08
C VAL A 372 34.85 33.29 12.57
N ASN A 373 36.02 32.65 12.50
CA ASN A 373 36.23 31.27 12.95
C ASN A 373 36.50 31.26 14.46
N GLY A 374 35.55 30.77 15.24
CA GLY A 374 35.82 30.40 16.63
C GLY A 374 36.65 29.12 16.66
N VAL A 375 37.87 29.16 17.21
CA VAL A 375 38.65 27.93 17.42
C VAL A 375 38.23 27.30 18.74
N ILE A 376 37.66 26.10 18.69
CA ILE A 376 37.33 25.29 19.86
C ILE A 376 38.32 24.14 19.97
N TYR A 377 38.82 23.85 21.17
CA TYR A 377 39.66 22.67 21.41
C TYR A 377 38.87 21.59 22.13
N HIS A 378 38.79 20.41 21.52
CA HIS A 378 38.13 19.24 22.07
C HIS A 378 39.16 18.26 22.65
N LYS A 379 39.10 17.97 23.96
CA LYS A 379 39.95 16.95 24.59
C LYS A 379 39.36 15.55 24.37
N ILE A 380 40.09 14.71 23.66
CA ILE A 380 39.68 13.35 23.26
C ILE A 380 39.53 12.49 24.52
N LYS A 381 38.35 11.88 24.70
CA LYS A 381 38.08 10.95 25.81
C LYS A 381 38.50 9.52 25.45
N THR A 382 38.74 8.67 26.45
CA THR A 382 39.03 7.25 26.26
C THR A 382 37.89 6.57 25.49
N GLY A 383 38.22 5.92 24.37
CA GLY A 383 37.24 5.24 23.49
C GLY A 383 36.56 6.13 22.45
N GLU A 384 36.87 7.43 22.40
CA GLU A 384 36.28 8.35 21.43
C GLU A 384 36.99 8.25 20.06
N SER A 385 36.23 8.36 18.96
CA SER A 385 36.76 8.28 17.59
C SER A 385 36.53 9.60 16.82
N LEU A 386 37.34 9.85 15.79
CA LEU A 386 37.18 11.04 14.94
C LEU A 386 35.77 11.16 14.34
N SER A 387 35.11 10.04 14.03
CA SER A 387 33.75 10.03 13.48
C SER A 387 32.71 10.55 14.49
N VAL A 388 32.90 10.22 15.77
CA VAL A 388 32.01 10.67 16.86
C VAL A 388 32.23 12.16 17.13
N ILE A 389 33.50 12.60 17.14
CA ILE A 389 33.87 14.01 17.33
C ILE A 389 33.37 14.86 16.14
N ALA A 390 33.54 14.37 14.91
CA ALA A 390 33.06 15.01 13.68
C ALA A 390 31.55 15.26 13.75
N ARG A 391 30.78 14.22 14.12
CA ARG A 391 29.33 14.32 14.27
C ARG A 391 28.93 15.31 15.37
N LYS A 392 29.64 15.31 16.50
CA LYS A 392 29.37 16.21 17.63
C LYS A 392 29.50 17.68 17.24
N TYR A 393 30.48 18.02 16.41
CA TYR A 393 30.73 19.40 15.97
C TYR A 393 30.16 19.71 14.59
N GLN A 394 29.40 18.79 13.98
CA GLN A 394 28.83 18.93 12.64
C GLN A 394 29.87 19.23 11.54
N VAL A 395 31.07 18.69 11.69
CA VAL A 395 32.18 18.83 10.74
C VAL A 395 32.50 17.49 10.10
N SER A 396 33.22 17.46 8.98
CA SER A 396 33.66 16.19 8.41
C SER A 396 34.90 15.65 9.13
N VAL A 397 35.08 14.32 9.13
CA VAL A 397 36.32 13.69 9.60
C VAL A 397 37.53 14.19 8.79
N SER A 398 37.33 14.50 7.50
CA SER A 398 38.38 15.06 6.64
C SER A 398 38.83 16.44 7.13
N ASP A 399 37.90 17.30 7.54
CA ASP A 399 38.22 18.63 8.05
C ASP A 399 38.92 18.55 9.40
N LEU A 400 38.46 17.69 10.32
CA LEU A 400 39.15 17.41 11.57
C LEU A 400 40.60 16.97 11.36
N LYS A 401 40.82 16.05 10.41
CA LYS A 401 42.16 15.58 10.08
C LYS A 401 43.02 16.70 9.51
N LYS A 402 42.45 17.54 8.65
CA LYS A 402 43.12 18.69 8.05
C LYS A 402 43.52 19.74 9.09
N TRP A 403 42.63 20.10 10.02
CA TRP A 403 42.90 21.12 11.05
C TRP A 403 43.94 20.67 12.08
N ASN A 404 44.09 19.36 12.25
CA ASN A 404 44.97 18.74 13.24
C ASN A 404 46.18 18.03 12.62
N ASN A 405 46.42 18.21 11.30
CA ASN A 405 47.50 17.58 10.55
C ASN A 405 47.59 16.05 10.75
N LEU A 406 46.44 15.37 10.84
CA LEU A 406 46.37 13.93 11.05
C LEU A 406 46.39 13.19 9.70
N SER A 407 47.40 12.36 9.48
CA SER A 407 47.47 11.47 8.33
C SER A 407 46.57 10.22 8.49
N SER A 408 46.40 9.73 9.70
CA SER A 408 45.59 8.55 10.03
C SER A 408 44.38 8.89 10.90
N SER A 409 43.46 7.95 11.04
CA SER A 409 42.27 8.11 11.90
C SER A 409 42.53 7.73 13.36
N ASN A 410 43.78 7.41 13.71
CA ASN A 410 44.18 7.02 15.06
C ASN A 410 44.36 8.27 15.91
N ILE A 411 43.56 8.39 16.97
CA ILE A 411 43.64 9.47 17.95
C ILE A 411 43.86 8.89 19.34
N ASN A 412 44.62 9.59 20.16
CA ASN A 412 44.97 9.14 21.51
C ASN A 412 44.19 9.93 22.55
N ALA A 413 43.57 9.21 23.49
CA ALA A 413 42.87 9.82 24.62
C ALA A 413 43.78 10.80 25.38
N GLY A 414 43.20 11.90 25.85
CA GLY A 414 43.91 12.97 26.55
C GLY A 414 44.50 14.07 25.66
N LYS A 415 44.69 13.82 24.36
CA LYS A 415 45.12 14.86 23.39
C LYS A 415 43.96 15.77 22.99
N GLN A 416 44.27 16.97 22.53
CA GLN A 416 43.28 17.94 22.05
C GLN A 416 43.22 17.97 20.52
N LEU A 417 42.00 18.10 19.99
CA LEU A 417 41.73 18.39 18.59
C LEU A 417 41.22 19.82 18.45
N LYS A 418 41.85 20.57 17.54
CA LYS A 418 41.41 21.86 17.05
C LYS A 418 40.18 21.67 16.15
N ILE A 419 39.11 22.36 16.50
CA ILE A 419 37.85 22.42 15.76
C ILE A 419 37.70 23.86 15.28
N LEU A 420 37.51 24.06 13.98
CA LEU A 420 37.15 25.38 13.43
C LEU A 420 35.62 25.38 13.26
N ASN A 421 34.96 26.39 13.84
CA ASN A 421 33.52 26.62 13.70
C ASN A 421 33.25 27.85 12.85
#